data_AF-A0A1Q9ER76-F1
#
_entry.id   AF-A0A1Q9ER76-F1
#
_cell.length_a   1.000
_cell.length_b   1.000
_cell.length_c   1.000
_cell.angle_alpha   90.00
_cell.angle_beta   90.00
_cell.angle_gamma   90.00
#
_symmetry.space_group_name_H-M   'P 1'
#
loop_
_entity.id
_entity.type
_entity.pdbx_description
1 polymer ?
#
loop_
_entity_poly.entity_id
_entity_poly.type
_entity_poly.pdbx_seq_one_letter_code
_entity_poly.pdbx_strand_id
1 'polypeptide(L)'
;MITFNAGGLSAAAYDELMIWLHQPQCARYSIVVIEETWWKQDSMYSDQNWNFVHSAGSTGTQGKNTGILVMIRKSFVPEGCIKHRVVVPGRVLHVRLEQQKNFHLVCVYQHAWSHQIAQETMLARRDKVWEAIRRHVHFQMRGSLNKPTGNIKADDPLEWCFAWAERRLKALPDENLELLRKNLADGILLLTRFSGLDAPTLVKTSFDFAQLREAVGAGSAQAVAFGEDVRRSLVGAQIDTPQALNEHVLPILARHFPKAPGQARARPWQHHALQARYPRLWQLRRALGVGPPPGLHRLSGHVLRYWRLLVIYQREAREAKRASRALRKQYLRDELRQAENAYQRGDQKGLFEVMRRLAPKQRKAKVQLRGEDGRILSNAEELRVFTEYCQGLFSQALAPVLVHFADKDTGGKIIA
;
A
#
# COMPACT_ATOMS: atom_id res chain seq x y z
N MET A 1 -6.59 4.63 10.85
CA MET A 1 -5.31 4.86 10.13
C MET A 1 -4.24 5.34 11.10
N ILE A 2 -2.97 5.02 10.87
CA ILE A 2 -1.84 5.52 11.68
C ILE A 2 -0.74 6.13 10.80
N THR A 3 -0.09 7.18 11.29
CA THR A 3 1.08 7.80 10.66
C THR A 3 2.19 8.00 11.68
N PHE A 4 3.44 7.70 11.33
CA PHE A 4 4.59 8.02 12.15
C PHE A 4 5.86 8.16 11.32
N ASN A 5 6.87 8.80 11.90
CA ASN A 5 8.19 8.97 11.31
C ASN A 5 9.15 7.95 11.93
N ALA A 6 9.84 7.17 11.09
CA ALA A 6 10.68 6.08 11.54
C ALA A 6 12.11 6.51 11.92
N GLY A 7 12.59 7.68 11.48
CA GLY A 7 13.99 8.08 11.64
C GLY A 7 14.98 7.06 11.05
N GLY A 8 14.58 6.39 9.96
CA GLY A 8 15.27 5.25 9.36
C GLY A 8 14.61 3.90 9.66
N LEU A 9 13.91 3.35 8.66
CA LEU A 9 13.23 2.06 8.77
C LEU A 9 14.18 0.90 8.44
N SER A 10 15.03 0.54 9.41
CA SER A 10 15.92 -0.62 9.27
C SER A 10 15.15 -1.93 9.09
N ALA A 11 15.81 -2.97 8.56
CA ALA A 11 15.21 -4.31 8.40
C ALA A 11 14.61 -4.86 9.71
N ALA A 12 15.28 -4.67 10.84
CA ALA A 12 14.79 -5.10 12.14
C ALA A 12 13.60 -4.26 12.62
N ALA A 13 13.64 -2.94 12.42
CA ALA A 13 12.51 -2.06 12.75
C ALA A 13 11.28 -2.37 11.88
N TYR A 14 11.48 -2.74 10.62
CA TYR A 14 10.41 -3.25 9.77
C TYR A 14 9.83 -4.57 10.32
N ASP A 15 10.68 -5.53 10.71
CA ASP A 15 10.19 -6.80 11.26
C ASP A 15 9.40 -6.57 12.57
N GLU A 16 9.89 -5.69 13.45
CA GLU A 16 9.21 -5.25 14.67
C GLU A 16 7.84 -4.66 14.37
N LEU A 17 7.78 -3.73 13.41
CA LEU A 17 6.54 -3.10 12.96
C LEU A 17 5.55 -4.13 12.42
N MET A 18 6.01 -5.04 11.57
CA MET A 18 5.14 -6.06 11.00
C MET A 18 4.56 -6.96 12.09
N ILE A 19 5.37 -7.37 13.07
CA ILE A 19 4.87 -8.17 14.20
C ILE A 19 3.87 -7.37 15.04
N TRP A 20 4.13 -6.09 15.29
CA TRP A 20 3.20 -5.20 15.99
C TRP A 20 1.86 -5.04 15.25
N LEU A 21 1.89 -4.80 13.95
CA LEU A 21 0.69 -4.65 13.12
C LEU A 21 -0.17 -5.91 13.04
N HIS A 22 0.42 -7.09 13.28
CA HIS A 22 -0.30 -8.36 13.31
C HIS A 22 -0.88 -8.71 14.68
N GLN A 23 -0.68 -7.88 15.71
CA GLN A 23 -1.36 -8.08 16.99
C GLN A 23 -2.85 -7.74 16.88
N PRO A 24 -3.74 -8.42 17.60
CA PRO A 24 -5.19 -8.20 17.55
C PRO A 24 -5.60 -6.73 17.74
N GLN A 25 -4.97 -6.02 18.66
CA GLN A 25 -5.23 -4.59 18.92
C GLN A 25 -4.90 -3.66 17.74
N CYS A 26 -4.07 -4.11 16.80
CA CYS A 26 -3.69 -3.35 15.61
C CYS A 26 -4.61 -3.63 14.42
N ALA A 27 -5.57 -4.56 14.54
CA ALA A 27 -6.53 -4.88 13.50
C ALA A 27 -7.42 -3.69 13.10
N ARG A 28 -7.50 -2.63 13.91
CA ARG A 28 -8.19 -1.38 13.56
C ARG A 28 -7.49 -0.55 12.48
N TYR A 29 -6.20 -0.79 12.22
CA TYR A 29 -5.46 0.00 11.25
C TYR A 29 -5.58 -0.60 9.83
N SER A 30 -6.29 0.10 8.96
CA SER A 30 -6.40 -0.25 7.53
C SER A 30 -5.34 0.42 6.65
N ILE A 31 -4.79 1.55 7.10
CA ILE A 31 -3.73 2.32 6.40
C ILE A 31 -2.66 2.69 7.44
N VAL A 32 -1.40 2.49 7.07
CA VAL A 32 -0.20 2.89 7.82
C VAL A 32 0.65 3.75 6.91
N VAL A 33 1.02 4.95 7.35
CA VAL A 33 1.96 5.82 6.64
C VAL A 33 3.23 5.98 7.46
N ILE A 34 4.38 5.76 6.82
CA ILE A 34 5.69 5.82 7.47
C ILE A 34 6.57 6.79 6.72
N GLU A 35 7.05 7.80 7.42
CA GLU A 35 7.98 8.80 6.91
C GLU A 35 9.42 8.44 7.32
N GLU A 36 10.41 8.99 6.63
CA GLU A 36 11.84 8.74 6.87
C GLU A 36 12.20 7.25 6.85
N THR A 37 11.75 6.53 5.83
CA THR A 37 12.10 5.12 5.67
C THR A 37 13.60 4.92 5.39
N TRP A 38 14.22 5.89 4.71
CA TRP A 38 15.61 5.89 4.21
C TRP A 38 15.90 4.79 3.18
N TRP A 39 14.87 4.13 2.67
CA TRP A 39 14.97 3.15 1.61
C TRP A 39 15.30 3.84 0.29
N LYS A 40 16.08 3.17 -0.56
CA LYS A 40 16.74 3.79 -1.72
C LYS A 40 16.00 3.64 -3.04
N GLN A 41 14.94 2.84 -3.06
CA GLN A 41 14.22 2.50 -4.28
C GLN A 41 12.73 2.71 -4.08
N ASP A 42 12.10 3.33 -5.08
CA ASP A 42 10.66 3.26 -5.23
C ASP A 42 10.25 1.79 -5.38
N SER A 43 9.18 1.38 -4.72
CA SER A 43 8.69 0.01 -4.86
C SER A 43 7.19 -0.06 -4.62
N MET A 44 6.56 -1.00 -5.31
CA MET A 44 5.20 -1.43 -5.02
C MET A 44 5.22 -2.95 -4.89
N TYR A 45 4.81 -3.46 -3.74
CA TYR A 45 4.78 -4.89 -3.47
C TYR A 45 3.64 -5.23 -2.52
N SER A 46 3.41 -6.52 -2.31
CA SER A 46 2.31 -7.01 -1.48
C SER A 46 2.77 -8.22 -0.69
N ASP A 47 2.26 -8.37 0.53
CA ASP A 47 2.37 -9.61 1.32
C ASP A 47 0.99 -10.26 1.52
N GLN A 48 0.82 -11.13 2.51
CA GLN A 48 -0.46 -11.78 2.76
C GLN A 48 -1.59 -10.79 3.11
N ASN A 49 -1.27 -9.74 3.86
CA ASN A 49 -2.26 -8.87 4.51
C ASN A 49 -2.19 -7.41 4.05
N TRP A 50 -1.09 -6.99 3.45
CA TRP A 50 -0.80 -5.60 3.12
C TRP A 50 -0.33 -5.43 1.68
N ASN A 51 -0.72 -4.31 1.08
CA ASN A 51 -0.15 -3.73 -0.12
C ASN A 51 0.76 -2.58 0.31
N PHE A 52 1.89 -2.42 -0.34
CA PHE A 52 2.93 -1.46 0.02
C PHE A 52 3.21 -0.57 -1.19
N VAL A 53 3.25 0.73 -0.96
CA VAL A 53 3.67 1.74 -1.94
C VAL A 53 4.75 2.59 -1.28
N HIS A 54 5.96 2.53 -1.83
CA HIS A 54 7.10 3.27 -1.33
C HIS A 54 7.59 4.29 -2.35
N SER A 55 7.81 5.52 -1.88
CA SER A 55 8.57 6.55 -2.57
C SER A 55 9.88 6.79 -1.85
N ALA A 56 11.00 6.53 -2.53
CA ALA A 56 12.34 6.82 -2.06
C ALA A 56 12.73 8.28 -2.30
N GLY A 57 13.70 8.74 -1.51
CA GLY A 57 14.38 10.01 -1.76
C GLY A 57 15.21 10.01 -3.04
N SER A 58 15.50 11.20 -3.56
CA SER A 58 16.49 11.36 -4.64
C SER A 58 17.86 10.82 -4.21
N THR A 59 18.60 10.22 -5.15
CA THR A 59 19.93 9.62 -4.93
C THR A 59 21.04 10.61 -4.54
N GLY A 60 20.78 11.92 -4.62
CA GLY A 60 21.71 12.97 -4.18
C GLY A 60 21.88 13.08 -2.66
N THR A 61 22.90 13.84 -2.22
CA THR A 61 23.21 14.14 -0.80
C THR A 61 22.02 14.70 -0.02
N GLN A 62 21.08 15.37 -0.69
CA GLN A 62 19.88 15.98 -0.10
C GLN A 62 18.71 15.00 0.14
N GLY A 63 18.75 13.78 -0.44
CA GLY A 63 17.65 12.81 -0.37
C GLY A 63 17.95 11.53 0.42
N LYS A 64 19.16 11.37 0.95
CA LYS A 64 19.61 10.13 1.61
C LYS A 64 18.73 9.70 2.79
N ASN A 65 18.17 10.65 3.53
CA ASN A 65 17.41 10.41 4.77
C ASN A 65 15.92 10.74 4.59
N THR A 66 15.36 10.36 3.44
CA THR A 66 13.95 10.64 3.09
C THR A 66 13.28 9.38 2.59
N GLY A 67 11.96 9.42 2.47
CA GLY A 67 11.17 8.29 1.99
C GLY A 67 9.82 8.21 2.67
N ILE A 68 8.80 7.78 1.92
CA ILE A 68 7.43 7.58 2.40
C ILE A 68 7.00 6.17 2.02
N LEU A 69 6.62 5.37 3.01
CA LEU A 69 5.98 4.07 2.82
C LEU A 69 4.50 4.19 3.21
N VAL A 70 3.61 3.81 2.30
CA VAL A 70 2.18 3.64 2.57
C VAL A 70 1.88 2.15 2.54
N MET A 71 1.35 1.63 3.64
CA MET A 71 0.86 0.26 3.75
C MET A 71 -0.66 0.30 3.80
N ILE A 72 -1.33 -0.46 2.94
CA ILE A 72 -2.78 -0.53 2.82
C ILE A 72 -3.20 -1.97 3.01
N ARG A 73 -4.08 -2.21 3.97
CA ARG A 73 -4.56 -3.56 4.26
C ARG A 73 -5.36 -4.09 3.07
N LYS A 74 -5.08 -5.32 2.66
CA LYS A 74 -5.75 -5.96 1.52
C LYS A 74 -7.25 -6.14 1.71
N SER A 75 -7.67 -6.36 2.95
CA SER A 75 -9.08 -6.42 3.33
C SER A 75 -9.82 -5.09 3.14
N PHE A 76 -9.09 -3.97 3.12
CA PHE A 76 -9.63 -2.64 2.90
C PHE A 76 -9.63 -2.28 1.40
N VAL A 77 -8.49 -2.44 0.72
CA VAL A 77 -8.37 -2.18 -0.73
C VAL A 77 -7.44 -3.22 -1.37
N PRO A 78 -7.87 -3.93 -2.43
CA PRO A 78 -7.03 -4.89 -3.13
C PRO A 78 -5.98 -4.19 -4.02
N GLU A 79 -4.87 -4.88 -4.33
CA GLU A 79 -3.73 -4.32 -5.09
C GLU A 79 -4.16 -3.66 -6.42
N GLY A 80 -5.11 -4.25 -7.14
CA GLY A 80 -5.59 -3.74 -8.43
C GLY A 80 -6.34 -2.40 -8.35
N CYS A 81 -6.81 -2.02 -7.18
CA CYS A 81 -7.53 -0.77 -6.94
C CYS A 81 -6.63 0.33 -6.37
N ILE A 82 -5.31 0.13 -6.35
CA ILE A 82 -4.34 1.09 -5.80
C ILE A 82 -3.57 1.72 -6.95
N LYS A 83 -3.76 3.03 -7.13
CA LYS A 83 -2.97 3.86 -8.05
C LYS A 83 -2.11 4.79 -7.21
N HIS A 84 -0.90 5.10 -7.66
CA HIS A 84 -0.04 6.04 -6.96
C HIS A 84 0.78 6.91 -7.91
N ARG A 85 1.18 8.08 -7.41
CA ARG A 85 2.06 9.01 -8.09
C ARG A 85 3.03 9.60 -7.08
N VAL A 86 4.32 9.43 -7.37
CA VAL A 86 5.38 10.18 -6.68
C VAL A 86 5.34 11.61 -7.22
N VAL A 87 4.93 12.56 -6.38
CA VAL A 87 4.84 13.98 -6.75
C VAL A 87 6.17 14.68 -6.46
N VAL A 88 6.74 14.41 -5.27
CA VAL A 88 8.10 14.81 -4.90
C VAL A 88 8.79 13.59 -4.28
N PRO A 89 9.88 13.08 -4.87
CA PRO A 89 10.56 11.88 -4.38
C PRO A 89 10.84 11.91 -2.87
N GLY A 90 10.30 10.93 -2.14
CA GLY A 90 10.48 10.75 -0.71
C GLY A 90 9.87 11.84 0.18
N ARG A 91 9.05 12.73 -0.39
CA ARG A 91 8.50 13.93 0.28
C ARG A 91 7.01 14.13 0.03
N VAL A 92 6.51 13.81 -1.16
CA VAL A 92 5.08 13.88 -1.49
C VAL A 92 4.69 12.67 -2.33
N LEU A 93 3.86 11.80 -1.75
CA LEU A 93 3.33 10.60 -2.38
C LEU A 93 1.81 10.67 -2.41
N HIS A 94 1.24 10.68 -3.61
CA HIS A 94 -0.21 10.56 -3.80
C HIS A 94 -0.57 9.10 -4.03
N VAL A 95 -1.52 8.58 -3.26
CA VAL A 95 -2.13 7.26 -3.45
C VAL A 95 -3.63 7.47 -3.65
N ARG A 96 -4.17 6.95 -4.76
CA ARG A 96 -5.59 6.88 -5.03
C ARG A 96 -6.05 5.44 -4.80
N LEU A 97 -7.06 5.29 -3.95
CA LEU A 97 -7.73 4.03 -3.67
C LEU A 97 -9.07 4.05 -4.40
N GLU A 98 -9.25 3.13 -5.32
CA GLU A 98 -10.47 3.01 -6.12
C GLU A 98 -11.49 2.15 -5.36
N GLN A 99 -12.55 2.80 -4.88
CA GLN A 99 -13.73 2.20 -4.23
C GLN A 99 -14.99 2.82 -4.86
N GLN A 100 -16.18 2.61 -4.26
CA GLN A 100 -17.44 3.24 -4.72
C GLN A 100 -17.27 4.77 -4.86
N LYS A 101 -16.56 5.39 -3.92
CA LYS A 101 -15.98 6.73 -4.08
C LYS A 101 -14.47 6.60 -4.10
N ASN A 102 -13.82 7.30 -5.04
CA ASN A 102 -12.35 7.33 -5.07
C ASN A 102 -11.85 8.05 -3.83
N PHE A 103 -10.90 7.43 -3.14
CA PHE A 103 -10.31 7.99 -1.93
C PHE A 103 -8.87 8.39 -2.23
N HIS A 104 -8.52 9.65 -1.95
CA HIS A 104 -7.23 10.23 -2.32
C HIS A 104 -6.41 10.55 -1.08
N LEU A 105 -5.26 9.87 -0.95
CA LEU A 105 -4.27 10.07 0.10
C LEU A 105 -3.09 10.87 -0.44
N VAL A 106 -2.88 12.10 0.03
CA VAL A 106 -1.68 12.87 -0.28
C VAL A 106 -0.78 12.86 0.96
N CYS A 107 0.23 11.98 0.96
CA CYS A 107 1.17 11.81 2.08
C CYS A 107 2.35 12.76 1.92
N VAL A 108 2.64 13.56 2.94
CA VAL A 108 3.62 14.65 2.87
C VAL A 108 4.62 14.59 4.03
N TYR A 109 5.91 14.44 3.71
CA TYR A 109 7.02 14.52 4.64
C TYR A 109 7.86 15.79 4.38
N GLN A 110 7.64 16.84 5.16
CA GLN A 110 8.26 18.16 4.95
C GLN A 110 9.71 18.25 5.48
N HIS A 111 10.50 19.19 4.95
CA HIS A 111 11.80 19.56 5.49
C HIS A 111 11.68 20.11 6.91
N ALA A 112 12.35 19.46 7.87
CA ALA A 112 12.54 19.99 9.21
C ALA A 112 13.50 21.19 9.20
N TRP A 113 13.39 22.06 10.20
CA TRP A 113 14.38 23.12 10.43
C TRP A 113 15.73 22.51 10.76
N SER A 114 16.77 23.09 10.16
CA SER A 114 18.16 22.72 10.40
C SER A 114 18.95 23.99 10.64
N HIS A 115 19.69 24.03 11.74
CA HIS A 115 20.63 25.11 12.05
C HIS A 115 21.89 25.05 11.17
N GLN A 116 22.09 23.96 10.42
CA GLN A 116 23.26 23.76 9.55
C GLN A 116 23.06 24.32 8.14
N ILE A 117 21.85 24.77 7.80
CA ILE A 117 21.51 25.26 6.47
C ILE A 117 20.90 26.65 6.61
N ALA A 118 21.32 27.59 5.75
CA ALA A 118 20.80 28.94 5.73
C ALA A 118 19.25 28.95 5.68
N GLN A 119 18.64 29.82 6.48
CA GLN A 119 17.18 29.86 6.66
C GLN A 119 16.44 30.07 5.34
N GLU A 120 16.93 30.95 4.47
CA GLU A 120 16.36 31.20 3.14
C GLU A 120 16.35 29.94 2.27
N THR A 121 17.43 29.16 2.31
CA THR A 121 17.52 27.89 1.59
C THR A 121 16.51 26.87 2.14
N MET A 122 16.30 26.86 3.46
CA MET A 122 15.29 26.00 4.10
C MET A 122 13.86 26.40 3.76
N LEU A 123 13.56 27.70 3.75
CA LEU A 123 12.27 28.24 3.31
C LEU A 123 12.00 27.87 1.84
N ALA A 124 12.94 28.16 0.94
CA ALA A 124 12.82 27.83 -0.48
C ALA A 124 12.58 26.33 -0.74
N ARG A 125 13.19 25.43 0.05
CA ARG A 125 12.95 23.99 -0.06
C ARG A 125 11.56 23.58 0.38
N ARG A 126 11.04 24.19 1.45
CA ARG A 126 9.67 23.93 1.92
C ARG A 126 8.65 24.47 0.93
N ASP A 127 8.89 25.64 0.37
CA ASP A 127 8.01 26.26 -0.62
C ASP A 127 7.93 25.44 -1.89
N LYS A 128 9.04 24.84 -2.34
CA LYS A 128 9.02 23.87 -3.46
C LYS A 128 8.10 22.68 -3.20
N VAL A 129 8.08 22.14 -1.97
CA VAL A 129 7.17 21.05 -1.59
C VAL A 129 5.73 21.54 -1.59
N TRP A 130 5.44 22.72 -1.03
CA TRP A 130 4.10 23.28 -1.00
C TRP A 130 3.56 23.63 -2.39
N GLU A 131 4.39 24.20 -3.25
CA GLU A 131 4.07 24.50 -4.64
C GLU A 131 3.76 23.23 -5.44
N ALA A 132 4.51 22.15 -5.20
CA ALA A 132 4.24 20.86 -5.82
C ALA A 132 2.89 20.28 -5.37
N ILE A 133 2.54 20.43 -4.09
CA ILE A 133 1.22 20.02 -3.57
C ILE A 133 0.11 20.86 -4.20
N ARG A 134 0.24 22.19 -4.20
CA ARG A 134 -0.74 23.12 -4.78
C ARG A 134 -1.04 22.78 -6.25
N ARG A 135 0.01 22.63 -7.07
CA ARG A 135 -0.14 22.22 -8.49
C ARG A 135 -0.78 20.83 -8.65
N HIS A 136 -0.37 19.86 -7.82
CA HIS A 136 -0.86 18.49 -7.94
C HIS A 136 -2.33 18.35 -7.55
N VAL A 137 -2.74 18.93 -6.41
CA VAL A 137 -4.14 18.91 -5.96
C VAL A 137 -5.04 19.63 -6.96
N HIS A 138 -4.63 20.83 -7.40
CA HIS A 138 -5.38 21.59 -8.39
C HIS A 138 -5.55 20.84 -9.73
N PHE A 139 -4.53 20.10 -10.18
CA PHE A 139 -4.62 19.27 -11.39
C PHE A 139 -5.60 18.09 -11.25
N GLN A 140 -5.63 17.41 -10.11
CA GLN A 140 -6.56 16.29 -9.89
C GLN A 140 -8.04 16.75 -9.89
N MET A 141 -8.30 17.97 -9.44
CA MET A 141 -9.65 18.55 -9.35
C MET A 141 -10.28 18.82 -10.72
N ARG A 142 -9.50 19.26 -11.72
CA ARG A 142 -10.01 19.51 -13.09
C ARG A 142 -10.43 18.23 -13.82
N GLY A 143 -9.86 17.08 -13.44
CA GLY A 143 -10.23 15.78 -14.01
C GLY A 143 -11.43 15.10 -13.34
N SER A 144 -11.94 15.64 -12.23
CA SER A 144 -13.00 15.04 -11.40
C SER A 144 -14.28 15.88 -11.36
N LEU A 145 -14.59 16.61 -12.44
CA LEU A 145 -15.85 17.36 -12.60
C LEU A 145 -17.02 16.40 -12.88
N ASN A 146 -17.47 15.72 -11.83
CA ASN A 146 -18.88 15.38 -11.64
C ASN A 146 -19.25 15.98 -10.27
N LYS A 147 -20.11 17.02 -10.28
CA LYS A 147 -20.54 17.73 -9.06
C LYS A 147 -21.26 16.76 -8.11
N PRO A 148 -20.97 16.77 -6.80
CA PRO A 148 -21.93 16.29 -5.81
C PRO A 148 -22.90 17.42 -5.47
N THR A 149 -24.17 17.24 -5.82
CA THR A 149 -25.30 17.91 -5.18
C THR A 149 -25.62 17.16 -3.89
N GLY A 150 -25.39 17.79 -2.74
CA GLY A 150 -25.81 17.23 -1.45
C GLY A 150 -25.17 17.97 -0.28
N ASN A 151 -25.97 18.77 0.42
CA ASN A 151 -25.61 19.34 1.70
C ASN A 151 -25.28 18.23 2.69
N ILE A 152 -24.04 18.19 3.18
CA ILE A 152 -23.63 17.33 4.30
C ILE A 152 -23.63 18.22 5.55
N LYS A 153 -24.51 17.88 6.50
CA LYS A 153 -24.56 18.51 7.82
C LYS A 153 -23.30 18.14 8.62
N ALA A 154 -22.73 19.15 9.26
CA ALA A 154 -21.53 19.07 10.08
C ALA A 154 -21.82 18.38 11.42
N ASP A 155 -21.36 17.15 11.55
CA ASP A 155 -21.04 16.50 12.84
C ASP A 155 -19.72 15.74 12.59
N ASP A 156 -18.59 16.45 12.54
CA ASP A 156 -17.42 16.00 11.77
C ASP A 156 -16.10 15.90 12.57
N PRO A 157 -15.44 14.71 12.61
CA PRO A 157 -14.04 14.54 13.06
C PRO A 157 -13.00 15.38 12.29
N LEU A 158 -13.41 16.15 11.28
CA LEU A 158 -12.60 17.13 10.57
C LEU A 158 -12.44 18.50 11.28
N GLU A 159 -13.21 18.80 12.33
CA GLU A 159 -13.16 20.11 13.02
C GLU A 159 -11.76 20.45 13.58
N TRP A 160 -11.04 19.44 14.08
CA TRP A 160 -9.67 19.60 14.57
C TRP A 160 -8.66 19.89 13.43
N CYS A 161 -8.83 19.26 12.27
CA CYS A 161 -8.01 19.53 11.07
C CYS A 161 -8.20 20.97 10.61
N PHE A 162 -9.44 21.48 10.64
CA PHE A 162 -9.76 22.88 10.31
C PHE A 162 -9.18 23.86 11.33
N ALA A 163 -9.36 23.61 12.63
CA ALA A 163 -8.79 24.46 13.67
C ALA A 163 -7.25 24.47 13.65
N TRP A 164 -6.59 23.38 13.25
CA TRP A 164 -5.13 23.36 13.08
C TRP A 164 -4.69 24.10 11.81
N ALA A 165 -5.36 23.85 10.69
CA ALA A 165 -5.13 24.54 9.42
C ALA A 165 -5.27 26.05 9.62
N GLU A 166 -6.35 26.52 10.23
CA GLU A 166 -6.58 27.92 10.58
C GLU A 166 -5.49 28.49 11.50
N ARG A 167 -5.01 27.73 12.51
CA ARG A 167 -3.97 28.20 13.43
C ARG A 167 -2.59 28.34 12.79
N ARG A 168 -2.27 27.56 11.75
CA ARG A 168 -0.93 27.50 11.13
C ARG A 168 -0.87 28.06 9.72
N LEU A 169 -2.02 28.20 9.07
CA LEU A 169 -2.21 28.76 7.73
C LEU A 169 -2.88 30.14 7.78
N LYS A 170 -2.82 30.88 8.89
CA LYS A 170 -3.19 32.32 8.96
C LYS A 170 -2.48 33.20 7.91
N ALA A 171 -1.51 32.65 7.17
CA ALA A 171 -0.80 33.31 6.08
C ALA A 171 -1.32 32.92 4.67
N LEU A 172 -2.30 32.01 4.55
CA LEU A 172 -2.92 31.69 3.26
C LEU A 172 -4.15 32.58 3.04
N PRO A 173 -4.36 33.13 1.84
CA PRO A 173 -5.60 33.79 1.44
C PRO A 173 -6.83 32.91 1.70
N ASP A 174 -7.95 33.51 2.11
CA ASP A 174 -9.20 32.85 2.52
C ASP A 174 -9.71 31.82 1.49
N GLU A 175 -9.49 32.10 0.21
CA GLU A 175 -9.80 31.23 -0.95
C GLU A 175 -9.16 29.82 -0.84
N ASN A 176 -7.96 29.72 -0.26
CA ASN A 176 -7.25 28.44 -0.11
C ASN A 176 -7.80 27.61 1.06
N LEU A 177 -8.34 28.28 2.09
CA LEU A 177 -8.95 27.63 3.25
C LEU A 177 -10.30 27.03 2.87
N GLU A 178 -11.06 27.76 2.06
CA GLU A 178 -12.33 27.31 1.50
C GLU A 178 -12.14 26.16 0.50
N LEU A 179 -11.09 26.23 -0.33
CA LEU A 179 -10.66 25.13 -1.18
C LEU A 179 -10.29 23.87 -0.37
N LEU A 180 -9.56 24.02 0.74
CA LEU A 180 -9.22 22.92 1.64
C LEU A 180 -10.47 22.28 2.28
N ARG A 181 -11.45 23.10 2.71
CA ARG A 181 -12.75 22.63 3.23
C ARG A 181 -13.50 21.80 2.19
N LYS A 182 -13.61 22.32 0.97
CA LYS A 182 -14.21 21.59 -0.15
C LYS A 182 -13.48 20.28 -0.48
N ASN A 183 -12.15 20.30 -0.48
CA ASN A 183 -11.32 19.12 -0.75
C ASN A 183 -11.54 18.00 0.26
N LEU A 184 -11.67 18.34 1.55
CA LEU A 184 -11.96 17.36 2.60
C LEU A 184 -13.38 16.78 2.47
N ALA A 185 -14.36 17.60 2.11
CA ALA A 185 -15.72 17.15 1.80
C ALA A 185 -15.78 16.23 0.57
N ASP A 186 -14.91 16.45 -0.42
CA ASP A 186 -14.76 15.62 -1.62
C ASP A 186 -13.92 14.34 -1.39
N GLY A 187 -13.47 14.09 -0.15
CA GLY A 187 -12.73 12.88 0.23
C GLY A 187 -11.23 12.91 -0.09
N ILE A 188 -10.66 14.09 -0.36
CA ILE A 188 -9.21 14.29 -0.52
C ILE A 188 -8.60 14.56 0.86
N LEU A 189 -7.85 13.58 1.38
CA LEU A 189 -7.15 13.72 2.65
C LEU A 189 -5.69 14.13 2.41
N LEU A 190 -5.36 15.35 2.86
CA LEU A 190 -3.99 15.82 2.96
C LEU A 190 -3.40 15.36 4.29
N LEU A 191 -2.45 14.43 4.25
CA LEU A 191 -1.76 13.92 5.42
C LEU A 191 -0.38 14.58 5.51
N THR A 192 -0.36 15.68 6.24
CA THR A 192 0.84 16.13 6.97
C THR A 192 0.64 15.68 8.42
N ARG A 193 1.68 15.59 9.29
CA ARG A 193 1.47 15.27 10.73
C ARG A 193 0.19 15.99 11.23
N PHE A 194 -0.83 15.34 11.82
CA PHE A 194 -0.82 14.31 12.85
C PHE A 194 -1.95 13.27 12.70
N SER A 195 -1.85 12.20 13.49
CA SER A 195 -2.66 10.98 13.56
C SER A 195 -4.17 11.13 13.77
N GLY A 196 -4.92 10.19 13.20
CA GLY A 196 -6.17 9.67 13.79
C GLY A 196 -7.43 9.89 12.95
N LEU A 197 -7.61 9.10 11.89
CA LEU A 197 -8.94 8.88 11.29
C LEU A 197 -9.19 7.38 11.22
N ASP A 198 -10.30 6.93 11.77
CA ASP A 198 -10.81 5.59 11.53
C ASP A 198 -11.39 5.56 10.11
N ALA A 199 -10.78 4.73 9.26
CA ALA A 199 -11.29 4.52 7.92
C ALA A 199 -12.47 3.55 8.04
N PRO A 200 -13.62 3.81 7.39
CA PRO A 200 -14.74 2.89 7.42
C PRO A 200 -14.28 1.52 6.92
N THR A 201 -14.39 0.51 7.78
CA THR A 201 -14.10 -0.88 7.45
C THR A 201 -15.18 -1.41 6.52
N LEU A 202 -14.94 -1.31 5.21
CA LEU A 202 -15.61 -2.19 4.24
C LEU A 202 -14.86 -3.52 4.24
N VAL A 203 -15.43 -4.50 4.94
CA VAL A 203 -14.97 -5.89 4.89
C VAL A 203 -15.31 -6.44 3.50
N LYS A 204 -14.31 -6.55 2.62
CA LYS A 204 -14.50 -7.31 1.37
C LYS A 204 -14.48 -8.81 1.67
N THR A 205 -15.55 -9.48 1.28
CA THR A 205 -15.70 -10.93 1.25
C THR A 205 -14.85 -11.52 0.11
N SER A 206 -14.00 -12.51 0.44
CA SER A 206 -13.02 -13.14 -0.47
C SER A 206 -13.35 -14.62 -0.59
N PHE A 207 -13.45 -15.15 -1.81
CA PHE A 207 -13.84 -16.54 -2.09
C PHE A 207 -12.90 -17.25 -3.08
N ASP A 208 -12.92 -18.58 -3.08
CA ASP A 208 -12.13 -19.43 -3.98
C ASP A 208 -12.87 -19.68 -5.30
N PHE A 209 -12.40 -19.03 -6.37
CA PHE A 209 -13.01 -19.16 -7.69
C PHE A 209 -12.75 -20.53 -8.34
N ALA A 210 -11.62 -21.18 -8.05
CA ALA A 210 -11.31 -22.48 -8.63
C ALA A 210 -12.22 -23.55 -8.01
N GLN A 211 -12.35 -23.52 -6.68
CA GLN A 211 -13.23 -24.42 -5.95
C GLN A 211 -14.70 -24.21 -6.34
N LEU A 212 -15.14 -22.96 -6.49
CA LEU A 212 -16.49 -22.65 -6.99
C LEU A 212 -16.71 -23.28 -8.37
N ARG A 213 -15.78 -23.09 -9.30
CA ARG A 213 -15.92 -23.59 -10.68
C ARG A 213 -15.95 -25.12 -10.73
N GLU A 214 -15.15 -25.76 -9.89
CA GLU A 214 -15.13 -27.22 -9.74
C GLU A 214 -16.44 -27.73 -9.12
N ALA A 215 -16.89 -27.11 -8.02
CA ALA A 215 -18.13 -27.48 -7.34
C ALA A 215 -19.37 -27.31 -8.23
N VAL A 216 -19.43 -26.23 -9.01
CA VAL A 216 -20.51 -25.99 -9.98
C VAL A 216 -20.41 -26.96 -11.15
N GLY A 217 -19.22 -27.19 -11.70
CA GLY A 217 -19.01 -28.15 -12.79
C GLY A 217 -19.33 -29.59 -12.41
N ALA A 218 -19.11 -29.95 -11.14
CA ALA A 218 -19.41 -31.27 -10.59
C ALA A 218 -20.84 -31.42 -10.03
N GLY A 219 -21.64 -30.35 -10.02
CA GLY A 219 -23.00 -30.38 -9.43
C GLY A 219 -23.01 -30.73 -7.95
N SER A 220 -22.00 -30.31 -7.19
CA SER A 220 -21.82 -30.75 -5.81
C SER A 220 -22.94 -30.25 -4.88
N ALA A 221 -23.19 -30.99 -3.79
CA ALA A 221 -24.16 -30.58 -2.76
C ALA A 221 -23.87 -29.17 -2.20
N GLN A 222 -22.59 -28.77 -2.17
CA GLN A 222 -22.16 -27.43 -1.77
C GLN A 222 -22.57 -26.36 -2.78
N ALA A 223 -22.48 -26.64 -4.09
CA ALA A 223 -22.95 -25.74 -5.15
C ALA A 223 -24.48 -25.59 -5.14
N VAL A 224 -25.21 -26.68 -4.85
CA VAL A 224 -26.68 -26.66 -4.69
C VAL A 224 -27.09 -25.83 -3.48
N ALA A 225 -26.43 -26.04 -2.32
CA ALA A 225 -26.69 -25.26 -1.11
C ALA A 225 -26.37 -23.76 -1.30
N PHE A 226 -25.28 -23.45 -2.01
CA PHE A 226 -24.96 -22.08 -2.43
C PHE A 226 -26.08 -21.46 -3.27
N GLY A 227 -26.58 -22.17 -4.28
CA GLY A 227 -27.67 -21.69 -5.15
C GLY A 227 -28.96 -21.41 -4.39
N GLU A 228 -29.35 -22.27 -3.44
CA GLU A 228 -30.55 -22.07 -2.62
C GLU A 228 -30.44 -20.87 -1.67
N ASP A 229 -29.26 -20.64 -1.10
CA ASP A 229 -29.04 -19.49 -0.23
C ASP A 229 -29.02 -18.17 -1.02
N VAL A 230 -28.42 -18.16 -2.21
CA VAL A 230 -28.50 -17.01 -3.13
C VAL A 230 -29.96 -16.76 -3.51
N ARG A 231 -30.70 -17.80 -3.94
CA ARG A 231 -32.11 -17.67 -4.30
C ARG A 231 -32.93 -17.08 -3.15
N ARG A 232 -32.74 -17.55 -1.92
CA ARG A 232 -33.39 -17.00 -0.73
C ARG A 232 -33.02 -15.53 -0.45
N SER A 233 -31.78 -15.14 -0.69
CA SER A 233 -31.30 -13.76 -0.49
C SER A 233 -31.84 -12.77 -1.54
N LEU A 234 -32.15 -13.25 -2.75
CA LEU A 234 -32.65 -12.42 -3.84
C LEU A 234 -34.18 -12.29 -3.86
N VAL A 235 -34.92 -13.13 -3.13
CA VAL A 235 -36.39 -13.04 -3.05
C VAL A 235 -36.80 -11.73 -2.37
N GLY A 236 -37.49 -10.87 -3.11
CA GLY A 236 -37.96 -9.56 -2.63
C GLY A 236 -36.87 -8.47 -2.62
N ALA A 237 -35.66 -8.76 -3.09
CA ALA A 237 -34.59 -7.77 -3.20
C ALA A 237 -34.75 -6.93 -4.46
N GLN A 238 -34.56 -5.62 -4.35
CA GLN A 238 -34.58 -4.69 -5.48
C GLN A 238 -33.17 -4.61 -6.09
N ILE A 239 -32.99 -5.22 -7.26
CA ILE A 239 -31.67 -5.38 -7.90
C ILE A 239 -31.60 -4.55 -9.17
N ASP A 240 -31.36 -3.26 -8.97
CA ASP A 240 -31.33 -2.30 -10.08
C ASP A 240 -29.89 -2.06 -10.59
N THR A 241 -28.89 -2.58 -9.89
CA THR A 241 -27.47 -2.44 -10.26
C THR A 241 -26.67 -3.73 -10.02
N PRO A 242 -25.57 -3.95 -10.78
CA PRO A 242 -24.62 -5.02 -10.49
C PRO A 242 -24.02 -4.94 -9.07
N GLN A 243 -23.99 -3.74 -8.49
CA GLN A 243 -23.53 -3.51 -7.11
C GLN A 243 -24.51 -4.12 -6.09
N ALA A 244 -25.82 -3.86 -6.24
CA ALA A 244 -26.86 -4.43 -5.40
C ALA A 244 -26.84 -5.96 -5.45
N LEU A 245 -26.68 -6.54 -6.64
CA LEU A 245 -26.52 -8.00 -6.78
C LEU A 245 -25.30 -8.53 -6.01
N ASN A 246 -24.16 -7.86 -6.13
CA ASN A 246 -22.93 -8.25 -5.44
C ASN A 246 -23.05 -8.15 -3.92
N GLU A 247 -23.82 -7.20 -3.38
CA GLU A 247 -24.07 -7.07 -1.93
C GLU A 247 -24.82 -8.27 -1.37
N HIS A 248 -25.71 -8.89 -2.16
CA HIS A 248 -26.41 -10.12 -1.78
C HIS A 248 -25.57 -11.39 -2.01
N VAL A 249 -24.83 -11.46 -3.11
CA VAL A 249 -24.18 -12.70 -3.56
C VAL A 249 -22.79 -12.90 -2.94
N LEU A 250 -21.97 -11.84 -2.80
CA LEU A 250 -20.58 -11.97 -2.34
C LEU A 250 -20.44 -12.50 -0.89
N PRO A 251 -21.29 -12.12 0.08
CA PRO A 251 -21.23 -12.70 1.42
C PRO A 251 -21.53 -14.20 1.45
N ILE A 252 -22.49 -14.63 0.63
CA ILE A 252 -22.89 -16.04 0.51
C ILE A 252 -21.79 -16.84 -0.17
N LEU A 253 -21.17 -16.29 -1.23
CA LEU A 253 -20.00 -16.87 -1.89
C LEU A 253 -18.83 -17.09 -0.93
N ALA A 254 -18.50 -16.09 -0.11
CA ALA A 254 -17.40 -16.21 0.84
C ALA A 254 -17.68 -17.20 1.99
N ARG A 255 -18.96 -17.44 2.32
CA ARG A 255 -19.36 -18.45 3.30
C ARG A 255 -19.23 -19.87 2.75
N HIS A 256 -19.66 -20.09 1.51
CA HIS A 256 -19.67 -21.41 0.89
C HIS A 256 -18.32 -21.80 0.31
N PHE A 257 -17.60 -20.86 -0.28
CA PHE A 257 -16.29 -21.10 -0.90
C PHE A 257 -15.25 -20.18 -0.27
N PRO A 258 -14.98 -20.32 1.03
CA PRO A 258 -14.00 -19.47 1.69
C PRO A 258 -12.66 -19.65 1.00
N LYS A 259 -12.04 -18.55 0.59
CA LYS A 259 -10.70 -18.63 0.06
C LYS A 259 -9.79 -19.13 1.16
N ALA A 260 -9.31 -20.37 1.05
CA ALA A 260 -8.26 -20.85 1.92
C ALA A 260 -7.12 -19.81 1.82
N PRO A 261 -6.56 -19.34 2.94
CA PRO A 261 -5.36 -18.53 2.88
C PRO A 261 -4.31 -19.40 2.21
N GLY A 262 -4.15 -19.28 0.88
CA GLY A 262 -3.14 -20.02 0.14
C GLY A 262 -1.84 -19.81 0.88
N GLN A 263 -1.11 -20.89 1.18
CA GLN A 263 0.03 -20.87 2.12
C GLN A 263 0.97 -19.73 1.76
N ALA A 264 0.74 -18.59 2.40
CA ALA A 264 1.49 -17.39 2.13
C ALA A 264 2.85 -17.67 2.73
N ARG A 265 3.86 -17.70 1.85
CA ARG A 265 5.20 -18.11 2.24
C ARG A 265 5.69 -17.28 3.43
N ALA A 266 6.19 -17.97 4.45
CA ALA A 266 6.60 -17.36 5.70
C ALA A 266 7.67 -16.28 5.47
N ARG A 267 7.34 -15.03 5.79
CA ARG A 267 8.25 -13.88 5.78
C ARG A 267 9.17 -13.94 7.00
N PRO A 268 10.32 -13.25 6.98
CA PRO A 268 11.25 -13.24 8.13
C PRO A 268 10.58 -12.89 9.46
N TRP A 269 9.68 -11.91 9.47
CA TRP A 269 8.93 -11.48 10.67
C TRP A 269 7.88 -12.50 11.15
N GLN A 270 7.50 -13.48 10.32
CA GLN A 270 6.62 -14.59 10.71
C GLN A 270 7.39 -15.72 11.40
N HIS A 271 8.73 -15.67 11.41
CA HIS A 271 9.53 -16.68 12.09
C HIS A 271 9.32 -16.62 13.61
N HIS A 272 8.99 -17.77 14.22
CA HIS A 272 8.67 -17.89 15.65
C HIS A 272 9.74 -17.25 16.56
N ALA A 273 11.02 -17.40 16.21
CA ALA A 273 12.12 -16.82 16.98
C ALA A 273 12.08 -15.28 17.05
N LEU A 274 11.57 -14.58 16.02
CA LEU A 274 11.37 -13.14 16.08
C LEU A 274 10.08 -12.80 16.82
N GLN A 275 8.99 -13.52 16.56
CA GLN A 275 7.71 -13.31 17.22
C GLN A 275 7.80 -13.46 18.75
N ALA A 276 8.63 -14.37 19.26
CA ALA A 276 8.86 -14.53 20.69
C ALA A 276 9.71 -13.40 21.30
N ARG A 277 10.59 -12.75 20.50
CA ARG A 277 11.56 -11.76 21.00
C ARG A 277 10.97 -10.36 21.16
N TYR A 278 10.21 -9.88 20.18
CA TYR A 278 9.73 -8.49 20.20
C TYR A 278 8.76 -8.15 21.35
N PRO A 279 7.85 -9.04 21.80
CA PRO A 279 7.03 -8.78 22.99
C PRO A 279 7.86 -8.47 24.23
N ARG A 280 8.97 -9.19 24.45
CA ARG A 280 9.91 -8.94 25.54
C ARG A 280 10.60 -7.58 25.38
N LEU A 281 11.02 -7.22 24.17
CA LEU A 281 11.58 -5.89 23.88
C LEU A 281 10.60 -4.76 24.20
N TRP A 282 9.33 -4.93 23.88
CA TRP A 282 8.29 -3.93 24.20
C TRP A 282 8.02 -3.83 25.69
N GLN A 283 8.03 -4.95 26.42
CA GLN A 283 7.96 -4.94 27.89
C GLN A 283 9.14 -4.18 28.49
N LEU A 284 10.37 -4.45 28.03
CA LEU A 284 11.57 -3.75 28.48
C LEU A 284 11.53 -2.25 28.14
N ARG A 285 11.10 -1.89 26.92
CA ARG A 285 10.94 -0.48 26.52
C ARG A 285 9.90 0.24 27.38
N ARG A 286 8.76 -0.40 27.67
CA ARG A 286 7.74 0.16 28.58
C ARG A 286 8.30 0.35 29.98
N ALA A 287 9.00 -0.63 30.52
CA ALA A 287 9.64 -0.53 31.84
C ALA A 287 10.68 0.59 31.91
N LEU A 288 11.40 0.85 30.83
CA LEU A 288 12.32 1.99 30.71
C LEU A 288 11.59 3.34 30.58
N GLY A 289 10.47 3.37 29.84
CA GLY A 289 9.69 4.59 29.61
C GLY A 289 8.94 5.12 30.84
N VAL A 290 8.69 4.25 31.84
CA VAL A 290 8.08 4.67 33.11
C VAL A 290 9.03 5.55 33.95
N GLY A 291 10.35 5.52 33.68
CA GLY A 291 11.35 6.28 34.42
C GLY A 291 11.36 5.99 35.93
N PRO A 292 12.38 6.44 36.67
CA PRO A 292 12.20 6.64 38.10
C PRO A 292 11.24 7.83 38.32
N PRO A 293 10.32 7.77 39.32
CA PRO A 293 9.47 8.92 39.65
C PRO A 293 10.31 10.18 39.89
N PRO A 294 9.83 11.38 39.50
CA PRO A 294 10.54 12.62 39.79
C PRO A 294 10.78 12.74 41.31
N GLY A 295 12.05 12.89 41.70
CA GLY A 295 12.51 12.98 43.10
C GLY A 295 13.29 11.76 43.61
N LEU A 296 13.16 10.59 42.95
CA LEU A 296 13.77 9.33 43.38
C LEU A 296 15.11 8.98 42.70
N HIS A 297 15.61 9.87 41.85
CA HIS A 297 16.93 9.78 41.20
C HIS A 297 18.11 9.82 42.19
N ARG A 298 17.87 10.12 43.47
CA ARG A 298 18.89 10.14 44.53
C ARG A 298 19.13 8.78 45.20
N LEU A 299 18.27 7.78 44.95
CA LEU A 299 18.45 6.43 45.48
C LEU A 299 19.21 5.55 44.48
N SER A 300 20.40 5.11 44.87
CA SER A 300 21.30 4.25 44.08
C SER A 300 20.59 3.01 43.52
N GLY A 301 19.65 2.42 44.26
CA GLY A 301 18.88 1.25 43.83
C GLY A 301 18.01 1.48 42.59
N HIS A 302 17.41 2.66 42.42
CA HIS A 302 16.58 2.98 41.24
C HIS A 302 17.42 3.24 39.99
N VAL A 303 18.56 3.90 40.16
CA VAL A 303 19.53 4.12 39.08
C VAL A 303 20.12 2.78 38.62
N LEU A 304 20.51 1.91 39.56
CA LEU A 304 21.02 0.57 39.24
C LEU A 304 19.97 -0.32 38.57
N ARG A 305 18.70 -0.27 39.03
CA ARG A 305 17.59 -0.99 38.40
C ARG A 305 17.35 -0.49 36.97
N TYR A 306 17.30 0.83 36.77
CA TYR A 306 17.14 1.43 35.44
C TYR A 306 18.30 1.05 34.52
N TRP A 307 19.54 1.17 35.01
CA TRP A 307 20.75 0.77 34.28
C TRP A 307 20.71 -0.71 33.90
N ARG A 308 20.34 -1.60 34.82
CA ARG A 308 20.20 -3.03 34.55
C ARG A 308 19.16 -3.31 33.46
N LEU A 309 17.99 -2.66 33.54
CA LEU A 309 16.96 -2.75 32.51
C LEU A 309 17.45 -2.23 31.15
N LEU A 310 18.22 -1.14 31.16
CA LEU A 310 18.79 -0.54 29.95
C LEU A 310 19.81 -1.49 29.32
N VAL A 311 20.70 -2.11 30.10
CA VAL A 311 21.68 -3.08 29.63
C VAL A 311 20.99 -4.31 29.03
N ILE A 312 19.96 -4.85 29.70
CA ILE A 312 19.17 -5.97 29.19
C ILE A 312 18.49 -5.58 27.87
N TYR A 313 17.81 -4.43 27.83
CA TYR A 313 17.17 -3.92 26.61
C TYR A 313 18.16 -3.76 25.47
N GLN A 314 19.33 -3.16 25.71
CA GLN A 314 20.35 -2.98 24.68
C GLN A 314 20.87 -4.31 24.13
N ARG A 315 21.11 -5.29 25.01
CA ARG A 315 21.53 -6.64 24.60
C ARG A 315 20.45 -7.32 23.74
N GLU A 316 19.22 -7.37 24.23
CA GLU A 316 18.08 -7.98 23.52
C GLU A 316 17.84 -7.29 22.17
N ALA A 317 17.96 -5.96 22.11
CA ALA A 317 17.78 -5.21 20.87
C ALA A 317 18.90 -5.51 19.86
N ARG A 318 20.14 -5.69 20.30
CA ARG A 318 21.25 -6.12 19.43
C ARG A 318 21.02 -7.54 18.93
N GLU A 319 20.59 -8.45 19.79
CA GLU A 319 20.30 -9.84 19.42
C GLU A 319 19.13 -9.94 18.43
N ALA A 320 18.02 -9.22 18.66
CA ALA A 320 16.90 -9.17 17.72
C ALA A 320 17.33 -8.62 16.34
N LYS A 321 18.16 -7.57 16.31
CA LYS A 321 18.74 -7.05 15.06
C LYS A 321 19.61 -8.09 14.35
N ARG A 322 20.44 -8.84 15.08
CA ARG A 322 21.27 -9.93 14.53
C ARG A 322 20.40 -11.06 13.98
N ALA A 323 19.40 -11.50 14.73
CA ALA A 323 18.47 -12.55 14.33
C ALA A 323 17.67 -12.18 13.07
N SER A 324 17.13 -10.95 13.00
CA SER A 324 16.45 -10.42 11.81
C SER A 324 17.35 -10.46 10.57
N ARG A 325 18.61 -9.99 10.70
CA ARG A 325 19.58 -10.02 9.60
C ARG A 325 19.91 -11.45 9.16
N ALA A 326 20.13 -12.36 10.12
CA ALA A 326 20.44 -13.76 9.83
C ALA A 326 19.29 -14.45 9.08
N LEU A 327 18.05 -14.27 9.54
CA LEU A 327 16.86 -14.84 8.90
C LEU A 327 16.63 -14.30 7.49
N ARG A 328 16.83 -12.99 7.27
CA ARG A 328 16.74 -12.40 5.92
C ARG A 328 17.81 -12.94 4.97
N LYS A 329 19.03 -13.13 5.47
CA LYS A 329 20.12 -13.74 4.69
C LYS A 329 19.81 -15.20 4.34
N GLN A 330 19.27 -15.96 5.30
CA GLN A 330 18.83 -17.33 5.08
C GLN A 330 17.70 -17.38 4.05
N TYR A 331 16.67 -16.55 4.22
CA TYR A 331 15.55 -16.45 3.29
C TYR A 331 16.02 -16.19 1.85
N LEU A 332 16.94 -15.24 1.65
CA LEU A 332 17.51 -14.95 0.33
C LEU A 332 18.26 -16.16 -0.25
N ARG A 333 19.05 -16.86 0.57
CA ARG A 333 19.77 -18.07 0.14
C ARG A 333 18.80 -19.18 -0.25
N ASP A 334 17.70 -19.34 0.49
CA ASP A 334 16.69 -20.36 0.20
C ASP A 334 15.96 -20.06 -1.12
N GLU A 335 15.67 -18.78 -1.42
CA GLU A 335 15.12 -18.37 -2.73
C GLU A 335 16.11 -18.66 -3.87
N LEU A 336 17.39 -18.33 -3.69
CA LEU A 336 18.41 -18.60 -4.71
C LEU A 336 18.57 -20.10 -4.97
N ARG A 337 18.56 -20.93 -3.91
CA ARG A 337 18.60 -22.39 -4.04
C ARG A 337 17.38 -22.93 -4.79
N GLN A 338 16.21 -22.34 -4.58
CA GLN A 338 15.01 -22.72 -5.32
C GLN A 338 15.08 -22.36 -6.81
N ALA A 339 15.61 -21.18 -7.13
CA ALA A 339 15.88 -20.81 -8.52
C ALA A 339 16.85 -21.79 -9.18
N GLU A 340 17.93 -22.15 -8.48
CA GLU A 340 18.93 -23.11 -8.97
C GLU A 340 18.33 -24.50 -9.21
N ASN A 341 17.53 -25.01 -8.27
CA ASN A 341 16.84 -26.28 -8.43
C ASN A 341 15.84 -26.27 -9.60
N ALA A 342 15.11 -25.16 -9.80
CA ALA A 342 14.19 -25.02 -10.92
C ALA A 342 14.94 -24.98 -12.26
N TYR A 343 16.06 -24.26 -12.32
CA TYR A 343 16.95 -24.22 -13.48
C TYR A 343 17.50 -25.60 -13.82
N GLN A 344 18.03 -26.33 -12.83
CA GLN A 344 18.58 -27.69 -13.04
C GLN A 344 17.53 -28.69 -13.55
N ARG A 345 16.26 -28.52 -13.17
CA ARG A 345 15.15 -29.38 -13.63
C ARG A 345 14.55 -28.95 -14.97
N GLY A 346 15.04 -27.88 -15.59
CA GLY A 346 14.44 -27.30 -16.78
C GLY A 346 13.07 -26.63 -16.55
N ASP A 347 12.68 -26.39 -15.29
CA ASP A 347 11.43 -25.71 -14.95
C ASP A 347 11.57 -24.20 -15.13
N GLN A 348 11.42 -23.75 -16.38
CA GLN A 348 11.48 -22.34 -16.76
C GLN A 348 10.42 -21.50 -16.04
N LYS A 349 9.24 -22.07 -15.76
CA LYS A 349 8.16 -21.37 -15.06
C LYS A 349 8.55 -21.12 -13.60
N GLY A 350 9.04 -22.15 -12.91
CA GLY A 350 9.52 -22.04 -11.53
C GLY A 350 10.67 -21.04 -11.39
N LEU A 351 11.63 -21.06 -12.32
CA LEU A 351 12.73 -20.08 -12.36
C LEU A 351 12.21 -18.65 -12.56
N PHE A 352 11.33 -18.44 -13.53
CA PHE A 352 10.73 -17.13 -13.80
C PHE A 352 9.94 -16.61 -12.59
N GLU A 353 9.21 -17.49 -11.89
CA GLU A 353 8.50 -17.11 -10.67
C GLU A 353 9.46 -16.66 -9.57
N VAL A 354 10.59 -17.35 -9.36
CA VAL A 354 11.60 -16.94 -8.36
C VAL A 354 12.27 -15.63 -8.78
N MET A 355 12.65 -15.48 -10.05
CA MET A 355 13.19 -14.22 -10.57
C MET A 355 12.22 -13.06 -10.40
N ARG A 356 10.93 -13.26 -10.69
CA ARG A 356 9.88 -12.25 -10.48
C ARG A 356 9.70 -11.87 -8.99
N ARG A 357 10.03 -12.76 -8.06
CA ARG A 357 10.01 -12.49 -6.61
C ARG A 357 11.22 -11.68 -6.16
N LEU A 358 12.41 -11.97 -6.70
CA LEU A 358 13.68 -11.33 -6.34
C LEU A 358 13.87 -9.99 -7.04
N ALA A 359 13.39 -9.87 -8.28
CA ALA A 359 13.43 -8.63 -9.02
C ALA A 359 12.45 -7.63 -8.37
N PRO A 360 12.87 -6.37 -8.12
CA PRO A 360 11.93 -5.33 -7.72
C PRO A 360 10.85 -5.27 -8.79
N LYS A 361 9.57 -5.37 -8.40
CA LYS A 361 8.44 -5.17 -9.33
C LYS A 361 8.68 -3.81 -10.00
N GLN A 362 9.13 -3.84 -11.25
CA GLN A 362 9.38 -2.62 -11.99
C GLN A 362 8.07 -1.83 -12.00
N ARG A 363 8.19 -0.50 -11.95
CA ARG A 363 7.05 0.39 -12.11
C ARG A 363 6.31 -0.09 -13.35
N LYS A 364 5.03 -0.47 -13.21
CA LYS A 364 4.20 -0.75 -14.38
C LYS A 364 4.20 0.54 -15.19
N ALA A 365 5.01 0.58 -16.23
CA ALA A 365 4.95 1.67 -17.19
C ALA A 365 3.53 1.64 -17.74
N LYS A 366 2.87 2.80 -17.77
CA LYS A 366 1.62 2.90 -18.50
C LYS A 366 1.99 2.53 -19.94
N VAL A 367 1.52 1.37 -20.42
CA VAL A 367 1.67 1.01 -21.82
C VAL A 367 0.87 2.08 -22.55
N GLN A 368 1.58 2.99 -23.20
CA GLN A 368 0.98 4.04 -24.01
C GLN A 368 1.16 3.62 -25.46
N LEU A 369 0.06 3.52 -26.19
CA LEU A 369 0.12 3.17 -27.60
C LEU A 369 0.63 4.39 -28.37
N ARG A 370 1.47 4.14 -29.36
CA ARG A 370 1.95 5.17 -30.29
C ARG A 370 1.26 4.99 -31.63
N GLY A 371 0.92 6.10 -32.27
CA GLY A 371 0.42 6.11 -33.64
C GLY A 371 1.54 5.76 -34.63
N GLU A 372 1.17 5.58 -35.90
CA GLU A 372 2.10 5.30 -36.99
C GLU A 372 3.14 6.42 -37.21
N ASP A 373 2.79 7.64 -36.80
CA ASP A 373 3.64 8.83 -36.78
C ASP A 373 4.63 8.86 -35.60
N GLY A 374 4.63 7.83 -34.74
CA GLY A 374 5.45 7.73 -33.53
C GLY A 374 4.99 8.61 -32.36
N ARG A 375 3.88 9.36 -32.52
CA ARG A 375 3.28 10.21 -31.49
C ARG A 375 2.53 9.36 -30.45
N ILE A 376 2.52 9.81 -29.21
CA ILE A 376 1.76 9.16 -28.13
C ILE A 376 0.26 9.45 -28.34
N LEU A 377 -0.56 8.40 -28.37
CA LEU A 377 -2.01 8.49 -28.54
C LEU A 377 -2.68 9.00 -27.25
N SER A 378 -3.75 9.78 -27.40
CA SER A 378 -4.63 10.17 -26.30
C SER A 378 -5.48 9.00 -25.82
N ASN A 379 -6.06 9.06 -24.62
CA ASN A 379 -6.87 7.96 -24.07
C ASN A 379 -8.05 7.56 -25.00
N ALA A 380 -8.64 8.51 -25.74
CA ALA A 380 -9.74 8.24 -26.66
C ALA A 380 -9.26 7.53 -27.94
N GLU A 381 -8.08 7.91 -28.44
CA GLU A 381 -7.43 7.28 -29.59
C GLU A 381 -6.89 5.89 -29.23
N GLU A 382 -6.26 5.73 -28.06
CA GLU A 382 -5.83 4.43 -27.52
C GLU A 382 -7.02 3.46 -27.42
N LEU A 383 -8.18 3.93 -26.94
CA LEU A 383 -9.39 3.12 -26.83
C LEU A 383 -9.92 2.69 -28.21
N ARG A 384 -9.89 3.58 -29.21
CA ARG A 384 -10.27 3.25 -30.58
C ARG A 384 -9.36 2.18 -31.18
N VAL A 385 -8.05 2.41 -31.13
CA VAL A 385 -7.05 1.46 -31.65
C VAL A 385 -7.15 0.11 -30.95
N PHE A 386 -7.35 0.11 -29.63
CA PHE A 386 -7.55 -1.12 -28.87
C PHE A 386 -8.85 -1.83 -29.26
N THR A 387 -9.94 -1.08 -29.47
CA THR A 387 -11.24 -1.63 -29.89
C THR A 387 -11.15 -2.24 -31.28
N GLU A 388 -10.52 -1.56 -32.23
CA GLU A 388 -10.28 -2.05 -33.60
C GLU A 388 -9.40 -3.30 -33.61
N TYR A 389 -8.31 -3.31 -32.82
CA TYR A 389 -7.46 -4.48 -32.64
C TYR A 389 -8.23 -5.67 -32.07
N CYS A 390 -8.99 -5.48 -30.99
CA CYS A 390 -9.83 -6.54 -30.42
C CYS A 390 -10.89 -7.02 -31.40
N GLN A 391 -11.53 -6.10 -32.14
CA GLN A 391 -12.49 -6.46 -33.17
C GLN A 391 -11.83 -7.32 -34.24
N GLY A 392 -10.67 -6.96 -34.78
CA GLY A 392 -9.94 -7.79 -35.75
C GLY A 392 -9.53 -9.16 -35.20
N LEU A 393 -9.04 -9.18 -33.95
CA LEU A 393 -8.52 -10.40 -33.32
C LEU A 393 -9.63 -11.39 -32.95
N PHE A 394 -10.81 -10.90 -32.57
CA PHE A 394 -11.96 -11.73 -32.19
C PHE A 394 -12.99 -11.93 -33.30
N SER A 395 -12.96 -11.13 -34.38
CA SER A 395 -13.79 -11.38 -35.57
C SER A 395 -13.20 -12.47 -36.48
N GLN A 396 -11.90 -12.76 -36.40
CA GLN A 396 -11.27 -13.89 -37.08
C GLN A 396 -11.45 -15.24 -36.33
N ALA A 397 -12.00 -15.23 -35.11
CA ALA A 397 -12.08 -16.42 -34.24
C ALA A 397 -13.38 -17.25 -34.41
N LEU A 398 -13.78 -17.50 -35.67
CA LEU A 398 -14.65 -18.64 -36.02
C LEU A 398 -13.94 -19.69 -36.87
N ALA A 399 -12.60 -19.66 -36.97
CA ALA A 399 -11.79 -20.75 -37.51
C ALA A 399 -10.70 -21.18 -36.50
N PRO A 400 -10.46 -22.48 -36.31
CA PRO A 400 -9.48 -22.97 -35.36
C PRO A 400 -8.09 -22.87 -35.98
N VAL A 401 -7.16 -22.12 -35.37
CA VAL A 401 -5.76 -22.14 -35.81
C VAL A 401 -4.81 -22.32 -34.64
N LEU A 402 -4.07 -23.43 -34.75
CA LEU A 402 -2.88 -23.80 -33.99
C LEU A 402 -1.87 -22.66 -33.93
N VAL A 403 -1.41 -22.32 -32.72
CA VAL A 403 -0.34 -21.34 -32.52
C VAL A 403 1.02 -22.04 -32.58
N HIS A 404 1.76 -21.83 -33.67
CA HIS A 404 3.21 -22.00 -33.68
C HIS A 404 3.87 -20.69 -33.25
N PHE A 405 4.68 -20.75 -32.18
CA PHE A 405 5.54 -19.64 -31.78
C PHE A 405 6.82 -19.70 -32.59
N ALA A 406 7.08 -18.67 -33.41
CA ALA A 406 8.35 -18.50 -34.10
C ALA A 406 9.34 -17.73 -33.21
N ASP A 407 10.55 -18.25 -33.21
CA ASP A 407 11.72 -17.88 -32.43
C ASP A 407 12.28 -16.49 -32.82
N LYS A 408 12.99 -15.85 -31.89
CA LYS A 408 13.33 -14.41 -31.93
C LYS A 408 14.56 -14.02 -32.78
N ASP A 409 15.11 -14.92 -33.58
CA ASP A 409 16.46 -14.74 -34.13
C ASP A 409 16.57 -14.46 -35.64
N THR A 410 15.50 -14.03 -36.32
CA THR A 410 15.65 -13.51 -37.69
C THR A 410 14.94 -12.18 -37.88
N GLY A 411 15.74 -11.13 -38.04
CA GLY A 411 15.27 -9.85 -38.53
C GLY A 411 14.68 -10.01 -39.93
N GLY A 412 13.45 -9.55 -40.12
CA GLY A 412 12.76 -9.64 -41.39
C GLY A 412 11.48 -8.82 -41.38
N LYS A 413 11.36 -7.93 -42.35
CA LYS A 413 10.26 -6.98 -42.55
C LYS A 413 8.90 -7.69 -42.66
N ILE A 414 7.87 -7.07 -42.10
CA ILE A 414 6.46 -7.37 -42.41
C ILE A 414 6.13 -6.66 -43.74
N ILE A 415 5.76 -7.42 -44.77
CA ILE A 415 4.93 -6.92 -45.87
C ILE A 415 3.63 -7.71 -45.79
N ALA A 416 2.55 -6.95 -45.57
CA ALA A 416 1.11 -7.25 -45.64
C ALA A 416 0.61 -8.51 -44.92
#